data_AF-A0A101NW44-F1
#
_entry.id   AF-A0A101NW44-F1
#
_cell.length_a   1.000
_cell.length_b   1.000
_cell.length_c   1.000
_cell.angle_alpha   90.00
_cell.angle_beta   90.00
_cell.angle_gamma   90.00
#
_symmetry.space_group_name_H-M   'P 1'
#
loop_
_entity.id
_entity.type
_entity.pdbx_description
1 polymer ?
#
loop_
_entity_poly.entity_id
_entity_poly.type
_entity_poly.pdbx_seq_one_letter_code
_entity_poly.pdbx_strand_id
1 'polypeptide(L)'
;MASSSTAPTPAAAGDVSFDRWLDEQRRRHHYAVRRAPLDALPGWSFSRDTGDLVHSSGRFFSVCGLRVTTDHAAAGQPPRSWTQPVIVQREVGLLGILLKEHRGEVHCLLQAKMEPGNVNGLQLSPTVQATRSNFTGVHRGRPVPYTEYFTGDRRGGRVLADSLQSEQGWWFLHKRNRNVVVMTDEDVPALDGFRWLSLRQIGALLRRDHLVNMDSRTVLSTLPVQVLADGCGLPGSAGQDDALHSFTEVLSVLAEARFGYELTQEPLPLREVLENATSPWRRTRDGIGRPDGRHFTVLGVTVEAEAREVARWSQPLLAPVPGVAGLLVRRVEGVPHVLLRAQVEAGSLNVAEFGPTVQCSTRHLTERGAHRPEFLDTLLAPGAGRVLFDTGQSEEGGRFHHALTRNLIVELDESDTRDLPPDFCWVSVPQAQALLRHGNYLNVQARCLMSALTLATR
;
A
#
# COMPACT_ATOMS: atom_id res chain seq x y z
N MET A 1 3.12 50.96 -3.39
CA MET A 1 4.15 50.46 -2.45
C MET A 1 3.46 49.99 -1.19
N ALA A 2 3.42 48.67 -0.96
CA ALA A 2 3.30 48.02 0.35
C ALA A 2 3.43 46.51 0.09
N SER A 3 4.66 46.01 0.08
CA SER A 3 4.97 44.59 0.01
C SER A 3 4.70 43.94 1.37
N SER A 4 3.70 43.07 1.45
CA SER A 4 3.52 42.16 2.58
C SER A 4 4.41 40.93 2.36
N SER A 5 5.67 41.01 2.81
CA SER A 5 6.53 39.83 2.93
C SER A 5 6.16 39.08 4.21
N THR A 6 5.55 37.91 4.08
CA THR A 6 5.41 36.95 5.18
C THR A 6 6.78 36.36 5.50
N ALA A 7 7.37 36.83 6.60
CA ALA A 7 8.60 36.28 7.15
C ALA A 7 8.38 34.83 7.64
N PRO A 8 9.37 33.93 7.54
CA PRO A 8 9.28 32.59 8.07
C PRO A 8 9.21 32.64 9.61
N THR A 9 8.24 31.91 10.17
CA THR A 9 8.05 31.73 11.61
C THR A 9 9.31 31.14 12.24
N PRO A 10 9.88 31.74 13.31
CA PRO A 10 11.02 31.16 14.00
C PRO A 10 10.58 29.88 14.72
N ALA A 11 11.35 28.80 14.54
CA ALA A 11 11.14 27.54 15.26
C ALA A 11 11.27 27.80 16.76
N ALA A 12 10.36 27.26 17.58
CA ALA A 12 10.51 27.30 19.02
C ALA A 12 11.87 26.70 19.40
N ALA A 13 12.62 27.40 20.26
CA ALA A 13 13.91 26.94 20.77
C ALA A 13 13.75 25.55 21.42
N GLY A 14 14.14 24.49 20.71
CA GLY A 14 14.05 23.10 21.16
C GLY A 14 13.51 22.08 20.16
N ASP A 15 12.83 22.47 19.08
CA ASP A 15 12.32 21.49 18.10
C ASP A 15 13.39 21.10 17.07
N VAL A 16 13.90 19.88 17.19
CA VAL A 16 14.90 19.31 16.26
C VAL A 16 14.25 19.13 14.90
N SER A 17 14.90 19.54 13.81
CA SER A 17 14.36 19.36 12.44
C SER A 17 13.99 17.90 12.17
N PHE A 18 13.02 17.68 11.26
CA PHE A 18 12.60 16.32 10.91
C PHE A 18 13.77 15.45 10.44
N ASP A 19 14.63 15.97 9.57
CA ASP A 19 15.78 15.22 9.04
C ASP A 19 16.78 14.88 10.14
N ARG A 20 17.06 15.81 11.06
CA ARG A 20 17.96 15.54 12.18
C ARG A 20 17.38 14.47 13.11
N TRP A 21 16.07 14.52 13.40
CA TRP A 21 15.40 13.48 14.18
C TRP A 21 15.48 12.12 13.48
N LEU A 22 15.18 12.06 12.18
CA LEU A 22 15.22 10.81 11.42
C LEU A 22 16.64 10.22 11.38
N ASP A 23 17.65 11.07 11.22
CA ASP A 23 19.05 10.65 11.24
C ASP A 23 19.51 10.18 12.63
N GLU A 24 19.01 10.80 13.71
CA GLU A 24 19.21 10.30 15.07
C GLU A 24 18.59 8.92 15.26
N GLN A 25 17.37 8.69 14.74
CA GLN A 25 16.73 7.37 14.77
C GLN A 25 17.52 6.33 13.97
N ARG A 26 18.05 6.69 12.80
CA ARG A 26 18.91 5.80 12.00
C ARG A 26 20.21 5.42 12.72
N ARG A 27 20.86 6.37 13.39
CA ARG A 27 22.12 6.11 14.13
C ARG A 27 21.92 5.27 15.39
N ARG A 28 20.76 5.40 16.06
CA ARG A 28 20.47 4.66 17.30
C ARG A 28 20.15 3.19 17.06
N HIS A 29 19.64 2.85 15.88
CA HIS A 29 19.19 1.50 15.59
C HIS A 29 20.09 0.87 14.51
N HIS A 30 21.10 0.11 14.96
CA HIS A 30 21.88 -0.74 14.07
C HIS A 30 21.13 -2.06 13.82
N TYR A 31 20.95 -2.37 12.54
CA TYR A 31 20.36 -3.61 12.08
C TYR A 31 21.13 -4.14 10.87
N ALA A 32 21.24 -5.47 10.80
CA ALA A 32 21.83 -6.17 9.68
C ALA A 32 20.82 -7.16 9.11
N VAL A 33 20.52 -7.03 7.82
CA VAL A 33 19.68 -7.96 7.07
C VAL A 33 20.59 -8.72 6.10
N ARG A 34 20.64 -10.04 6.23
CA ARG A 34 21.48 -10.90 5.37
C ARG A 34 20.62 -11.97 4.72
N ARG A 35 20.82 -12.18 3.42
CA ARG A 35 20.17 -13.28 2.71
C ARG A 35 20.61 -14.62 3.29
N ALA A 36 19.69 -15.56 3.37
CA ALA A 36 19.93 -16.93 3.79
C ALA A 36 19.08 -17.90 2.94
N PRO A 37 19.56 -19.13 2.69
CA PRO A 37 18.77 -20.16 2.03
C PRO A 37 17.45 -20.42 2.77
N LEU A 38 16.36 -20.62 2.03
CA LEU A 38 15.02 -20.83 2.60
C LEU A 38 14.93 -22.06 3.52
N ASP A 39 15.72 -23.10 3.25
CA ASP A 39 15.82 -24.32 4.07
C ASP A 39 16.73 -24.20 5.29
N ALA A 40 17.49 -23.10 5.38
CA ALA A 40 18.37 -22.81 6.51
C ALA A 40 17.79 -21.75 7.45
N LEU A 41 16.56 -21.27 7.22
CA LEU A 41 15.92 -20.26 8.06
C LEU A 41 15.46 -20.86 9.40
N PRO A 42 16.01 -20.44 10.54
CA PRO A 42 15.51 -20.86 11.85
C PRO A 42 14.01 -20.60 12.00
N GLY A 43 13.27 -21.61 12.46
CA GLY A 43 11.83 -21.55 12.67
C GLY A 43 10.98 -21.75 11.42
N TRP A 44 11.57 -21.74 10.22
CA TRP A 44 10.84 -21.96 8.96
C TRP A 44 11.26 -23.27 8.30
N SER A 45 10.30 -23.97 7.71
CA SER A 45 10.58 -25.19 6.96
C SER A 45 9.55 -25.43 5.87
N PHE A 46 9.93 -26.25 4.89
CA PHE A 46 9.00 -26.77 3.91
C PHE A 46 8.22 -27.94 4.51
N SER A 47 6.90 -27.84 4.51
CA SER A 47 6.01 -28.93 4.91
C SER A 47 6.29 -30.19 4.10
N ARG A 48 6.34 -31.36 4.74
CA ARG A 48 6.65 -32.63 4.05
C ARG A 48 5.57 -33.04 3.05
N ASP A 49 4.31 -32.75 3.38
CA ASP A 49 3.16 -33.20 2.59
C ASP A 49 2.92 -32.26 1.42
N THR A 50 2.84 -30.95 1.70
CA THR A 50 2.46 -29.94 0.70
C THR A 50 3.64 -29.24 0.04
N GLY A 51 4.83 -29.28 0.66
CA GLY A 51 5.95 -28.45 0.26
C GLY A 51 5.75 -26.96 0.53
N ASP A 52 4.71 -26.56 1.28
CA ASP A 52 4.50 -25.15 1.63
C ASP A 52 5.58 -24.66 2.61
N LEU A 53 6.01 -23.41 2.46
CA LEU A 53 6.94 -22.80 3.40
C LEU A 53 6.16 -22.22 4.59
N VAL A 54 6.37 -22.80 5.76
CA VAL A 54 5.60 -22.50 6.98
C VAL A 54 6.53 -22.24 8.17
N HIS A 55 6.02 -21.49 9.15
CA HIS A 55 6.71 -21.33 10.44
C HIS A 55 6.32 -22.48 11.39
N SER A 56 7.27 -22.98 12.18
CA SER A 56 7.10 -24.11 13.11
C SER A 56 6.02 -23.88 14.17
N SER A 57 5.75 -22.62 14.50
CA SER A 57 4.69 -22.27 15.45
C SER A 57 3.28 -22.20 14.84
N GLY A 58 3.12 -22.38 13.52
CA GLY A 58 1.87 -22.17 12.80
C GLY A 58 1.37 -20.71 12.75
N ARG A 59 2.23 -19.73 13.11
CA ARG A 59 1.91 -18.29 13.12
C ARG A 59 2.54 -17.58 11.91
N PHE A 60 2.37 -16.26 11.85
CA PHE A 60 2.86 -15.37 10.80
C PHE A 60 2.11 -15.58 9.48
N PHE A 61 2.75 -16.20 8.49
CA PHE A 61 2.21 -16.45 7.16
C PHE A 61 2.81 -17.74 6.61
N SER A 62 2.25 -18.23 5.52
CA SER A 62 2.83 -19.30 4.71
C SER A 62 3.02 -18.85 3.28
N VAL A 63 3.93 -19.52 2.57
CA VAL A 63 4.00 -19.45 1.11
C VAL A 63 3.46 -20.76 0.56
N CYS A 64 2.35 -20.67 -0.17
CA CYS A 64 1.61 -21.80 -0.74
C CYS A 64 1.59 -21.71 -2.26
N GLY A 65 1.04 -22.72 -2.93
CA GLY A 65 0.70 -22.65 -4.36
C GLY A 65 -0.70 -22.11 -4.60
N LEU A 66 -0.90 -21.46 -5.74
CA LEU A 66 -2.20 -21.01 -6.23
C LEU A 66 -2.31 -21.30 -7.72
N ARG A 67 -3.40 -21.92 -8.15
CA ARG A 67 -3.84 -21.88 -9.55
C ARG A 67 -4.92 -20.82 -9.70
N VAL A 68 -4.74 -19.98 -10.70
CA VAL A 68 -5.67 -18.92 -11.06
C VAL A 68 -6.16 -19.17 -12.47
N THR A 69 -7.46 -19.08 -12.66
CA THR A 69 -8.10 -19.07 -13.99
C THR A 69 -9.02 -17.86 -14.06
N THR A 70 -8.89 -17.06 -15.11
CA THR A 70 -9.75 -15.90 -15.34
C THR A 70 -9.90 -15.58 -16.82
N ASP A 71 -11.05 -15.06 -17.19
CA ASP A 71 -11.35 -14.48 -18.50
C ASP A 71 -11.04 -12.98 -18.58
N HIS A 72 -10.53 -12.37 -17.51
CA HIS A 72 -10.04 -10.99 -17.51
C HIS A 72 -8.75 -10.88 -18.36
N ALA A 73 -8.96 -10.76 -19.68
CA ALA A 73 -7.94 -10.58 -20.70
C ALA A 73 -8.39 -9.54 -21.73
N ALA A 74 -7.46 -9.13 -22.61
CA ALA A 74 -7.81 -8.26 -23.73
C ALA A 74 -8.92 -8.92 -24.57
N ALA A 75 -9.86 -8.12 -25.07
CA ALA A 75 -11.04 -8.61 -25.78
C ALA A 75 -10.68 -9.61 -26.89
N GLY A 76 -11.35 -10.76 -26.90
CA GLY A 76 -11.13 -11.83 -27.87
C GLY A 76 -9.98 -12.79 -27.53
N GLN A 77 -9.31 -12.65 -26.38
CA GLN A 77 -8.35 -13.64 -25.90
C GLN A 77 -9.02 -14.77 -25.09
N PRO A 78 -8.51 -16.01 -25.18
CA PRO A 78 -9.03 -17.10 -24.35
C PRO A 78 -8.75 -16.86 -22.86
N PRO A 79 -9.52 -17.49 -21.96
CA PRO A 79 -9.25 -17.46 -20.53
C PRO A 79 -7.80 -17.84 -20.23
N ARG A 80 -7.18 -17.09 -19.32
CA ARG A 80 -5.82 -17.31 -18.87
C ARG A 80 -5.84 -18.22 -17.65
N SER A 81 -5.01 -19.25 -17.65
CA SER A 81 -4.78 -20.10 -16.49
C SER A 81 -3.29 -20.21 -16.20
N TRP A 82 -2.90 -20.02 -14.94
CA TRP A 82 -1.51 -20.16 -14.52
C TRP A 82 -1.42 -20.63 -13.06
N THR A 83 -0.21 -21.01 -12.67
CA THR A 83 0.14 -21.27 -11.27
C THR A 83 1.21 -20.32 -10.78
N GLN A 84 1.17 -19.97 -9.50
CA GLN A 84 2.20 -19.18 -8.84
C GLN A 84 2.29 -19.49 -7.34
N PRO A 85 3.45 -19.23 -6.70
CA PRO A 85 3.48 -19.07 -5.26
C PRO A 85 2.58 -17.90 -4.83
N VAL A 86 2.02 -18.00 -3.62
CA VAL A 86 1.20 -16.94 -3.03
C VAL A 86 1.45 -16.88 -1.53
N ILE A 87 1.42 -15.68 -0.95
CA ILE A 87 1.47 -15.51 0.50
C ILE A 87 0.06 -15.68 1.07
N VAL A 88 -0.08 -16.56 2.06
CA VAL A 88 -1.31 -16.78 2.79
C VAL A 88 -1.12 -16.34 4.23
N GLN A 89 -1.85 -15.30 4.63
CA GLN A 89 -1.91 -14.83 6.02
C GLN A 89 -3.37 -14.52 6.36
N ARG A 90 -4.02 -15.47 7.04
CA ARG A 90 -5.45 -15.37 7.40
C ARG A 90 -5.73 -14.31 8.46
N GLU A 91 -4.69 -13.86 9.14
CA GLU A 91 -4.80 -12.91 10.24
C GLU A 91 -4.96 -11.47 9.72
N VAL A 92 -5.99 -10.77 10.21
CA VAL A 92 -6.19 -9.34 9.97
C VAL A 92 -5.29 -8.55 10.92
N GLY A 93 -4.35 -7.78 10.36
CA GLY A 93 -3.52 -6.85 11.11
C GLY A 93 -4.25 -5.54 11.39
N LEU A 94 -3.73 -4.79 12.36
CA LEU A 94 -4.19 -3.46 12.75
C LEU A 94 -3.17 -2.42 12.26
N LEU A 95 -3.66 -1.48 11.46
CA LEU A 95 -2.94 -0.30 10.97
C LEU A 95 -3.67 0.94 11.48
N GLY A 96 -3.12 1.59 12.50
CA GLY A 96 -3.75 2.70 13.21
C GLY A 96 -2.95 3.99 13.12
N ILE A 97 -3.59 5.10 12.73
CA ILE A 97 -3.02 6.44 12.86
C ILE A 97 -3.83 7.24 13.89
N LEU A 98 -3.13 7.72 14.92
CA LEU A 98 -3.66 8.62 15.93
C LEU A 98 -3.51 10.06 15.44
N LEU A 99 -4.59 10.82 15.53
CA LEU A 99 -4.66 12.22 15.20
C LEU A 99 -4.86 13.06 16.46
N LYS A 100 -4.29 14.26 16.43
CA LYS A 100 -4.54 15.30 17.41
C LYS A 100 -4.55 16.65 16.73
N GLU A 101 -5.50 17.51 17.09
CA GLU A 101 -5.46 18.90 16.69
C GLU A 101 -4.48 19.67 17.58
N HIS A 102 -3.57 20.42 16.97
CA HIS A 102 -2.64 21.28 17.67
C HIS A 102 -2.54 22.62 16.93
N ARG A 103 -2.93 23.71 17.59
CA ARG A 103 -2.91 25.09 17.06
C ARG A 103 -3.67 25.22 15.73
N GLY A 104 -4.83 24.56 15.61
CA GLY A 104 -5.66 24.59 14.40
C GLY A 104 -5.14 23.73 13.24
N GLU A 105 -4.04 22.99 13.41
CA GLU A 105 -3.56 22.01 12.43
C GLU A 105 -3.72 20.58 12.97
N VAL A 106 -4.23 19.68 12.13
CA VAL A 106 -4.27 18.25 12.44
C VAL A 106 -2.88 17.63 12.27
N HIS A 107 -2.43 16.96 13.32
CA HIS A 107 -1.18 16.21 13.35
C HIS A 107 -1.45 14.71 13.44
N CYS A 108 -0.59 13.92 12.81
CA CYS A 108 -0.57 12.46 12.89
C CYS A 108 0.65 12.00 13.69
N LEU A 109 0.45 11.06 14.60
CA LEU A 109 1.56 10.42 15.31
C LEU A 109 2.12 9.28 14.45
N LEU A 110 3.27 9.47 13.82
CA LEU A 110 3.92 8.44 12.99
C LEU A 110 5.13 7.84 13.70
N GLN A 111 5.47 6.60 13.34
CA GLN A 111 6.62 5.88 13.91
C GLN A 111 7.73 5.75 12.86
N ALA A 112 8.96 6.10 13.19
CA ALA A 112 10.13 5.63 12.48
C ALA A 112 10.32 4.13 12.75
N LYS A 113 9.93 3.30 11.78
CA LYS A 113 9.90 1.85 11.92
C LYS A 113 10.90 1.19 10.99
N MET A 114 11.72 0.31 11.56
CA MET A 114 12.56 -0.59 10.79
C MET A 114 11.78 -1.86 10.46
N GLU A 115 11.89 -2.26 9.20
CA GLU A 115 11.42 -3.53 8.68
C GLU A 115 12.51 -4.13 7.76
N PRO A 116 12.71 -5.45 7.76
CA PRO A 116 13.87 -6.06 7.11
C PRO A 116 13.88 -5.93 5.59
N GLY A 117 12.72 -5.69 4.98
CA GLY A 117 12.58 -5.48 3.54
C GLY A 117 12.57 -4.01 3.10
N ASN A 118 12.70 -3.05 4.03
CA ASN A 118 12.79 -1.63 3.68
C ASN A 118 14.10 -1.35 2.93
N VAL A 119 14.00 -0.72 1.76
CA VAL A 119 15.16 -0.41 0.91
C VAL A 119 16.17 0.54 1.57
N ASN A 120 15.72 1.39 2.48
CA ASN A 120 16.51 2.35 3.25
C ASN A 120 16.51 2.03 4.76
N GLY A 121 16.03 0.83 5.12
CA GLY A 121 15.97 0.31 6.49
C GLY A 121 14.87 0.93 7.36
N LEU A 122 14.77 2.26 7.42
CA LEU A 122 13.86 3.00 8.29
C LEU A 122 12.88 3.85 7.49
N GLN A 123 11.57 3.66 7.73
CA GLN A 123 10.48 4.39 7.09
C GLN A 123 9.47 4.88 8.14
N LEU A 124 8.60 5.82 7.77
CA LEU A 124 7.50 6.26 8.61
C LEU A 124 6.32 5.31 8.46
N SER A 125 5.96 4.63 9.55
CA SER A 125 4.78 3.76 9.65
C SER A 125 3.66 4.43 10.44
N PRO A 126 2.44 3.84 10.42
CA PRO A 126 1.36 4.28 11.31
C PRO A 126 1.77 4.25 12.78
N THR A 127 0.98 4.90 13.63
CA THR A 127 1.13 4.85 15.10
C THR A 127 1.16 3.41 15.60
N VAL A 128 0.29 2.56 15.05
CA VAL A 128 0.25 1.13 15.34
C VAL A 128 0.28 0.36 14.03
N GLN A 129 1.26 -0.53 13.90
CA GLN A 129 1.33 -1.54 12.84
C GLN A 129 1.63 -2.88 13.53
N ALA A 130 0.58 -3.68 13.74
CA ALA A 130 0.68 -4.94 14.48
C ALA A 130 -0.31 -5.99 13.99
N THR A 131 0.11 -7.26 14.01
CA THR A 131 -0.80 -8.40 13.84
C THR A 131 -1.54 -8.64 15.15
N ARG A 132 -2.77 -9.16 15.09
CA ARG A 132 -3.55 -9.66 16.25
C ARG A 132 -2.73 -10.55 17.18
N SER A 133 -1.97 -11.50 16.65
CA SER A 133 -1.09 -12.40 17.39
C SER A 133 -0.02 -11.68 18.19
N ASN A 134 0.43 -10.50 17.74
CA ASN A 134 1.44 -9.69 18.43
C ASN A 134 0.84 -8.84 19.56
N PHE A 135 -0.37 -8.29 19.42
CA PHE A 135 -0.95 -7.43 20.47
C PHE A 135 -1.84 -8.16 21.49
N THR A 136 -2.32 -9.38 21.21
CA THR A 136 -3.06 -10.19 22.23
C THR A 136 -2.14 -10.84 23.27
N GLY A 137 -0.85 -10.49 23.32
CA GLY A 137 0.08 -10.93 24.37
C GLY A 137 0.44 -12.41 24.33
N VAL A 138 0.13 -13.12 23.24
CA VAL A 138 0.47 -14.55 23.05
C VAL A 138 1.97 -14.72 22.81
N HIS A 139 2.67 -13.65 22.46
CA HIS A 139 4.11 -13.54 22.64
C HIS A 139 4.34 -12.82 23.98
N ARG A 140 5.18 -13.36 24.86
CA ARG A 140 5.61 -12.74 26.14
C ARG A 140 6.45 -11.45 25.94
N GLY A 141 6.20 -10.73 24.86
CA GLY A 141 6.90 -9.52 24.49
C GLY A 141 6.28 -8.27 25.11
N ARG A 142 6.95 -7.12 24.97
CA ARG A 142 6.43 -5.83 25.40
C ARG A 142 5.14 -5.48 24.64
N PRO A 143 4.16 -4.86 25.32
CA PRO A 143 2.95 -4.39 24.67
C PRO A 143 3.31 -3.39 23.55
N VAL A 144 2.59 -3.50 22.43
CA VAL A 144 2.75 -2.55 21.32
C VAL A 144 2.22 -1.19 21.79
N PRO A 145 3.05 -0.12 21.76
CA PRO A 145 2.63 1.20 22.23
C PRO A 145 1.37 1.71 21.51
N TYR A 146 0.53 2.45 22.24
CA TYR A 146 -0.66 3.14 21.73
C TYR A 146 -1.80 2.25 21.19
N THR A 147 -1.73 0.92 21.37
CA THR A 147 -2.79 0.00 20.92
C THR A 147 -4.15 0.26 21.56
N GLU A 148 -4.16 0.79 22.77
CA GLU A 148 -5.33 1.19 23.53
C GLU A 148 -6.19 2.27 22.82
N TYR A 149 -5.62 3.06 21.91
CA TYR A 149 -6.37 4.05 21.13
C TYR A 149 -7.14 3.44 19.95
N PHE A 150 -6.86 2.18 19.60
CA PHE A 150 -7.43 1.51 18.42
C PHE A 150 -8.24 0.25 18.76
N THR A 151 -8.31 -0.09 20.04
CA THR A 151 -8.98 -1.27 20.57
C THR A 151 -9.90 -0.89 21.74
N GLY A 152 -10.82 -1.77 22.11
CA GLY A 152 -11.76 -1.51 23.22
C GLY A 152 -12.60 -0.24 23.01
N ASP A 153 -12.68 0.58 24.06
CA ASP A 153 -13.35 1.88 24.07
C ASP A 153 -12.53 2.99 23.40
N ARG A 154 -11.32 2.68 22.91
CA ARG A 154 -10.40 3.58 22.22
C ARG A 154 -10.03 4.81 23.07
N ARG A 155 -10.04 4.66 24.40
CA ARG A 155 -9.88 5.77 25.37
C ARG A 155 -10.83 6.95 25.11
N GLY A 156 -12.04 6.68 24.61
CA GLY A 156 -13.00 7.73 24.27
C GLY A 156 -12.64 8.56 23.03
N GLY A 157 -11.61 8.18 22.26
CA GLY A 157 -11.24 8.84 21.01
C GLY A 157 -12.31 8.72 19.93
N ARG A 158 -12.42 9.74 19.08
CA ARG A 158 -13.39 9.79 17.97
C ARG A 158 -12.84 9.05 16.75
N VAL A 159 -13.52 7.99 16.34
CA VAL A 159 -13.18 7.23 15.13
C VAL A 159 -13.57 8.04 13.89
N LEU A 160 -12.60 8.29 13.02
CA LEU A 160 -12.82 9.02 11.76
C LEU A 160 -12.87 8.07 10.55
N ALA A 161 -12.13 6.98 10.61
CA ALA A 161 -12.15 5.90 9.62
C ALA A 161 -11.86 4.57 10.31
N ASP A 162 -12.56 3.51 9.89
CA ASP A 162 -12.36 2.15 10.39
C ASP A 162 -12.90 1.16 9.35
N SER A 163 -12.01 0.62 8.51
CA SER A 163 -12.40 -0.29 7.43
C SER A 163 -11.36 -1.39 7.20
N LEU A 164 -11.82 -2.54 6.69
CA LEU A 164 -10.95 -3.63 6.28
C LEU A 164 -10.53 -3.40 4.83
N GLN A 165 -9.24 -3.14 4.59
CA GLN A 165 -8.71 -2.88 3.26
C GLN A 165 -7.88 -4.06 2.75
N SER A 166 -7.95 -4.33 1.46
CA SER A 166 -7.19 -5.37 0.74
C SER A 166 -5.70 -5.03 0.64
N GLU A 167 -4.82 -6.02 0.70
CA GLU A 167 -3.40 -5.85 0.32
C GLU A 167 -3.17 -6.27 -1.13
N GLN A 168 -1.91 -6.32 -1.59
CA GLN A 168 -1.57 -6.59 -3.00
C GLN A 168 -2.12 -7.94 -3.49
N GLY A 169 -3.10 -7.90 -4.39
CA GLY A 169 -3.78 -9.09 -4.90
C GLY A 169 -2.87 -10.00 -5.73
N TRP A 170 -1.82 -9.48 -6.36
CA TRP A 170 -0.88 -10.33 -7.11
C TRP A 170 0.00 -11.24 -6.22
N TRP A 171 0.20 -10.88 -4.95
CA TRP A 171 1.16 -11.54 -4.06
C TRP A 171 0.53 -12.21 -2.84
N PHE A 172 -0.60 -11.68 -2.37
CA PHE A 172 -1.36 -12.24 -1.27
C PHE A 172 -2.67 -12.86 -1.73
N LEU A 173 -3.06 -13.96 -1.09
CA LEU A 173 -4.41 -14.51 -1.21
C LEU A 173 -5.32 -13.90 -0.15
N HIS A 174 -6.30 -13.10 -0.58
CA HIS A 174 -7.39 -12.56 0.26
C HIS A 174 -6.95 -11.77 1.49
N LYS A 175 -5.71 -11.27 1.50
CA LYS A 175 -5.15 -10.57 2.65
C LYS A 175 -5.84 -9.22 2.81
N ARG A 176 -6.22 -8.92 4.05
CA ARG A 176 -6.76 -7.63 4.47
C ARG A 176 -6.15 -7.17 5.78
N ASN A 177 -6.09 -5.86 5.98
CA ASN A 177 -5.74 -5.22 7.24
C ASN A 177 -6.82 -4.21 7.64
N ARG A 178 -7.03 -4.05 8.94
CA ARG A 178 -7.93 -3.05 9.51
C ARG A 178 -7.21 -1.71 9.56
N ASN A 179 -7.69 -0.77 8.75
CA ASN A 179 -7.19 0.60 8.67
C ASN A 179 -8.06 1.47 9.58
N VAL A 180 -7.45 2.09 10.59
CA VAL A 180 -8.18 2.86 11.61
C VAL A 180 -7.54 4.24 11.79
N VAL A 181 -8.38 5.27 11.81
CA VAL A 181 -7.99 6.64 12.14
C VAL A 181 -8.80 7.08 13.35
N VAL A 182 -8.11 7.51 14.41
CA VAL A 182 -8.73 7.98 15.65
C VAL A 182 -8.23 9.36 15.98
N MET A 183 -9.14 10.30 16.24
CA MET A 183 -8.85 11.62 16.78
C MET A 183 -8.93 11.58 18.31
N THR A 184 -7.95 12.15 19.00
CA THR A 184 -7.95 12.28 20.45
C THR A 184 -7.71 13.73 20.88
N ASP A 185 -8.39 14.12 21.96
CA ASP A 185 -8.16 15.38 22.66
C ASP A 185 -7.10 15.24 23.77
N GLU A 186 -6.73 14.00 24.13
CA GLU A 186 -5.70 13.73 25.15
C GLU A 186 -4.35 14.31 24.72
N ASP A 187 -3.56 14.77 25.70
CA ASP A 187 -2.16 15.11 25.47
C ASP A 187 -1.31 13.84 25.50
N VAL A 188 -0.98 13.34 24.32
CA VAL A 188 -0.30 12.05 24.14
C VAL A 188 1.18 12.29 23.84
N PRO A 189 2.10 11.92 24.75
CA PRO A 189 3.53 12.10 24.52
C PRO A 189 4.00 11.20 23.37
N ALA A 190 4.83 11.76 22.49
CA ALA A 190 5.54 10.98 21.48
C ALA A 190 6.69 10.21 22.16
N LEU A 191 6.59 8.88 22.18
CA LEU A 191 7.64 7.99 22.65
C LEU A 191 8.86 8.02 21.70
N ASP A 192 9.99 7.46 22.12
CA ASP A 192 11.16 7.35 21.22
C ASP A 192 10.80 6.56 19.95
N GLY A 193 11.29 7.04 18.81
CA GLY A 193 10.89 6.56 17.49
C GLY A 193 9.55 7.09 16.99
N PHE A 194 8.78 7.87 17.76
CA PHE A 194 7.53 8.48 17.32
C PHE A 194 7.67 9.99 17.14
N ARG A 195 6.88 10.55 16.22
CA ARG A 195 6.81 12.00 16.00
C ARG A 195 5.43 12.42 15.52
N TRP A 196 4.90 13.48 16.12
CA TRP A 196 3.74 14.20 15.61
C TRP A 196 4.14 15.03 14.38
N LEU A 197 3.43 14.83 13.28
CA LEU A 197 3.66 15.54 12.01
C LEU A 197 2.35 16.08 11.47
N SER A 198 2.32 17.35 11.06
CA SER A 198 1.12 17.92 10.46
C SER A 198 0.84 17.32 9.07
N LEU A 199 -0.41 17.35 8.63
CA LEU A 199 -0.79 16.86 7.30
C LEU A 199 0.03 17.53 6.18
N ARG A 200 0.34 18.82 6.33
CA ARG A 200 1.21 19.56 5.40
C ARG A 200 2.63 19.00 5.37
N GLN A 201 3.21 18.68 6.53
CA GLN A 201 4.53 18.04 6.59
C GLN A 201 4.49 16.66 5.91
N ILE A 202 3.47 15.86 6.18
CA ILE A 202 3.29 14.54 5.56
C ILE A 202 3.18 14.66 4.04
N GLY A 203 2.43 15.63 3.53
CA GLY A 203 2.34 15.94 2.10
C GLY A 203 3.70 16.18 1.44
N ALA A 204 4.57 16.96 2.10
CA ALA A 204 5.95 17.17 1.63
C ALA A 204 6.80 15.89 1.73
N LEU A 205 6.64 15.09 2.79
CA LEU A 205 7.37 13.85 2.99
C LEU A 205 6.96 12.73 2.02
N LEU A 206 5.71 12.73 1.54
CA LEU A 206 5.22 11.79 0.52
C LEU A 206 5.96 11.93 -0.82
N ARG A 207 6.54 13.10 -1.10
CA ARG A 207 7.37 13.38 -2.28
C ARG A 207 8.82 12.90 -2.15
N ARG A 208 9.19 12.33 -1.00
CA ARG A 208 10.53 11.76 -0.77
C ARG A 208 10.50 10.27 -1.00
N ASP A 209 11.44 9.79 -1.79
CA ASP A 209 11.52 8.39 -2.14
C ASP A 209 11.63 7.50 -0.90
N HIS A 210 10.80 6.45 -0.88
CA HIS A 210 10.84 5.37 0.11
C HIS A 210 10.77 5.85 1.58
N LEU A 211 10.13 6.98 1.88
CA LEU A 211 10.09 7.51 3.25
C LEU A 211 8.82 7.17 4.02
N VAL A 212 7.65 7.52 3.48
CA VAL A 212 6.36 7.18 4.10
C VAL A 212 5.99 5.77 3.66
N ASN A 213 5.91 4.81 4.58
CA ASN A 213 5.72 3.40 4.25
C ASN A 213 4.30 3.15 3.69
N MET A 214 4.10 1.97 3.09
CA MET A 214 2.84 1.62 2.45
C MET A 214 1.66 1.62 3.42
N ASP A 215 1.85 1.09 4.63
CA ASP A 215 0.81 1.05 5.67
C ASP A 215 0.33 2.45 6.06
N SER A 216 1.24 3.42 6.17
CA SER A 216 0.89 4.83 6.40
C SER A 216 0.08 5.38 5.24
N ARG A 217 0.50 5.14 4.00
CA ARG A 217 -0.21 5.66 2.81
C ARG A 217 -1.63 5.11 2.70
N THR A 218 -1.84 3.82 2.97
CA THR A 218 -3.19 3.23 2.96
C THR A 218 -4.07 3.83 4.05
N VAL A 219 -3.58 3.99 5.29
CA VAL A 219 -4.39 4.58 6.37
C VAL A 219 -4.68 6.06 6.09
N LEU A 220 -3.68 6.82 5.62
CA LEU A 220 -3.83 8.24 5.25
C LEU A 220 -4.86 8.45 4.12
N SER A 221 -4.98 7.51 3.17
CA SER A 221 -5.99 7.61 2.11
C SER A 221 -7.44 7.60 2.65
N THR A 222 -7.66 7.05 3.84
CA THR A 222 -9.00 6.96 4.45
C THR A 222 -9.42 8.23 5.19
N LEU A 223 -8.56 9.27 5.23
CA LEU A 223 -8.88 10.52 5.91
C LEU A 223 -10.14 11.17 5.32
N PRO A 224 -11.13 11.54 6.17
CA PRO A 224 -12.33 12.21 5.70
C PRO A 224 -12.04 13.56 5.04
N VAL A 225 -12.88 13.94 4.08
CA VAL A 225 -12.80 15.23 3.35
C VAL A 225 -12.73 16.42 4.32
N GLN A 226 -13.48 16.38 5.42
CA GLN A 226 -13.52 17.46 6.41
C GLN A 226 -12.15 17.68 7.06
N VAL A 227 -11.48 16.61 7.46
CA VAL A 227 -10.12 16.69 8.04
C VAL A 227 -9.13 17.26 7.03
N LEU A 228 -9.30 16.90 5.75
CA LEU A 228 -8.47 17.40 4.67
C LEU A 228 -8.81 18.84 4.26
N ALA A 229 -10.01 19.33 4.57
CA ALA A 229 -10.47 20.69 4.29
C ALA A 229 -10.09 21.66 5.42
N ASP A 230 -10.36 21.29 6.66
CA ASP A 230 -10.17 22.10 7.86
C ASP A 230 -8.69 22.35 8.17
N GLY A 231 -7.80 21.42 7.82
CA GLY A 231 -6.35 21.60 7.96
C GLY A 231 -5.67 22.38 6.83
N CYS A 232 -6.37 22.66 5.71
CA CYS A 232 -5.72 23.09 4.46
C CYS A 232 -6.51 24.11 3.62
N GLY A 233 -7.65 24.64 4.08
CA GLY A 233 -8.38 25.72 3.37
C GLY A 233 -8.86 25.34 1.97
N LEU A 234 -9.46 24.15 1.80
CA LEU A 234 -10.09 23.79 0.52
C LEU A 234 -11.24 24.77 0.19
N PRO A 235 -11.35 25.26 -1.07
CA PRO A 235 -12.58 25.91 -1.52
C PRO A 235 -13.74 24.92 -1.44
N GLY A 236 -14.92 25.43 -1.14
CA GLY A 236 -16.06 24.67 -0.64
C GLY A 236 -16.62 23.54 -1.52
N SER A 237 -17.32 22.64 -0.80
CA SER A 237 -18.62 22.05 -1.13
C SER A 237 -18.83 21.19 -2.38
N ALA A 238 -17.80 20.70 -3.08
CA ALA A 238 -18.04 19.65 -4.08
C ALA A 238 -18.45 18.35 -3.36
N GLY A 239 -19.74 18.05 -3.38
CA GLY A 239 -20.31 16.81 -2.85
C GLY A 239 -20.00 15.61 -3.74
N GLN A 240 -20.44 14.43 -3.32
CA GLN A 240 -20.39 13.24 -4.20
C GLN A 240 -21.28 13.39 -5.44
N ASP A 241 -22.24 14.33 -5.38
CA ASP A 241 -23.23 14.60 -6.41
C ASP A 241 -22.75 15.61 -7.46
N ASP A 242 -21.66 16.34 -7.19
CA ASP A 242 -21.03 17.28 -8.14
C ASP A 242 -19.99 16.56 -9.03
N ALA A 243 -20.37 15.41 -9.59
CA ALA A 243 -19.48 14.51 -10.32
C ALA A 243 -20.02 14.17 -11.71
N LEU A 244 -19.12 13.80 -12.63
CA LEU A 244 -19.48 13.39 -13.99
C LEU A 244 -20.45 12.20 -14.03
N HIS A 245 -20.27 11.27 -13.09
CA HIS A 245 -21.13 10.12 -12.90
C HIS A 245 -21.73 10.19 -11.50
N SER A 246 -22.99 9.79 -11.36
CA SER A 246 -23.58 9.53 -10.06
C SER A 246 -22.81 8.42 -9.33
N PHE A 247 -22.88 8.42 -8.00
CA PHE A 247 -22.22 7.37 -7.24
C PHE A 247 -22.75 5.96 -7.56
N THR A 248 -24.04 5.86 -7.90
CA THR A 248 -24.66 4.60 -8.36
C THR A 248 -24.05 4.11 -9.67
N GLU A 249 -23.79 4.99 -10.64
CA GLU A 249 -23.13 4.61 -11.89
C GLU A 249 -21.70 4.12 -11.66
N VAL A 250 -20.94 4.81 -10.79
CA VAL A 250 -19.60 4.37 -10.38
C VAL A 250 -19.63 2.97 -9.75
N LEU A 251 -20.58 2.72 -8.84
CA LEU A 251 -20.76 1.40 -8.24
C LEU A 251 -21.18 0.34 -9.27
N SER A 252 -22.00 0.73 -10.25
CA SER A 252 -22.46 -0.16 -11.32
C SER A 252 -21.31 -0.62 -12.20
N VAL A 253 -20.31 0.22 -12.49
CA VAL A 253 -19.12 -0.20 -13.25
C VAL A 253 -18.39 -1.35 -12.55
N LEU A 254 -18.18 -1.23 -11.23
CA LEU A 254 -17.52 -2.29 -10.48
C LEU A 254 -18.40 -3.53 -10.33
N ALA A 255 -19.71 -3.36 -10.15
CA ALA A 255 -20.66 -4.46 -10.10
C ALA A 255 -20.67 -5.26 -11.41
N GLU A 256 -20.68 -4.57 -12.56
CA GLU A 256 -20.61 -5.18 -13.88
C GLU A 256 -19.29 -5.93 -14.07
N ALA A 257 -18.15 -5.35 -13.69
CA ALA A 257 -16.87 -6.05 -13.76
C ALA A 257 -16.84 -7.32 -12.89
N ARG A 258 -17.45 -7.28 -11.69
CA ARG A 258 -17.53 -8.46 -10.81
C ARG A 258 -18.50 -9.52 -11.31
N PHE A 259 -19.51 -9.13 -12.07
CA PHE A 259 -20.47 -10.04 -12.68
C PHE A 259 -19.93 -10.65 -13.97
N GLY A 260 -19.29 -9.84 -14.80
CA GLY A 260 -18.84 -10.19 -16.13
C GLY A 260 -17.52 -10.97 -16.19
N TYR A 261 -16.67 -10.87 -15.16
CA TYR A 261 -15.43 -11.65 -15.08
C TYR A 261 -15.56 -12.88 -14.20
N GLU A 262 -15.03 -14.01 -14.67
CA GLU A 262 -14.81 -15.20 -13.87
C GLU A 262 -13.39 -15.16 -13.25
N LEU A 263 -13.30 -15.47 -11.96
CA LEU A 263 -12.03 -15.67 -11.26
C LEU A 263 -12.11 -16.94 -10.42
N THR A 264 -11.46 -18.00 -10.87
CA THR A 264 -11.26 -19.23 -10.11
C THR A 264 -9.90 -19.19 -9.41
N GLN A 265 -9.90 -19.43 -8.10
CA GLN A 265 -8.71 -19.49 -7.26
C GLN A 265 -8.67 -20.84 -6.54
N GLU A 266 -7.75 -21.71 -6.97
CA GLU A 266 -7.57 -23.03 -6.36
C GLU A 266 -6.25 -23.04 -5.56
N PRO A 267 -6.31 -23.08 -4.21
CA PRO A 267 -5.13 -23.32 -3.40
C PRO A 267 -4.53 -24.68 -3.74
N LEU A 268 -3.22 -24.72 -3.97
CA LEU A 268 -2.48 -25.94 -4.26
C LEU A 268 -1.30 -26.08 -3.31
N PRO A 269 -0.86 -27.31 -3.02
CA PRO A 269 0.46 -27.55 -2.44
C PRO A 269 1.55 -26.80 -3.23
N LEU A 270 2.42 -26.05 -2.55
CA LEU A 270 3.51 -25.35 -3.22
C LEU A 270 4.39 -26.30 -4.04
N ARG A 271 4.56 -27.56 -3.59
CA ARG A 271 5.31 -28.57 -4.37
C ARG A 271 4.74 -28.77 -5.77
N GLU A 272 3.42 -28.74 -5.94
CA GLU A 272 2.80 -28.93 -7.26
C GLU A 272 3.12 -27.77 -8.20
N VAL A 273 3.27 -26.55 -7.67
CA VAL A 273 3.72 -25.40 -8.46
C VAL A 273 5.19 -25.53 -8.84
N LEU A 274 6.04 -26.13 -7.99
CA LEU A 274 7.49 -26.19 -8.19
C LEU A 274 7.96 -27.41 -9.00
N GLU A 275 7.30 -28.56 -8.84
CA GLU A 275 7.66 -29.84 -9.43
C GLU A 275 6.95 -30.07 -10.79
N ASN A 276 5.92 -29.28 -11.11
CA ASN A 276 5.24 -29.37 -12.40
C ASN A 276 6.15 -28.92 -13.55
N ALA A 277 6.34 -29.82 -14.53
CA ALA A 277 7.18 -29.59 -15.71
C ALA A 277 6.76 -28.36 -16.54
N THR A 278 5.47 -28.03 -16.60
CA THR A 278 4.95 -26.88 -17.35
C THR A 278 4.93 -25.58 -16.54
N SER A 279 5.08 -25.67 -15.21
CA SER A 279 5.26 -24.49 -14.38
C SER A 279 6.61 -23.84 -14.70
N PRO A 280 6.73 -22.51 -14.75
CA PRO A 280 8.00 -21.81 -14.87
C PRO A 280 8.68 -21.53 -13.52
N TRP A 281 8.01 -21.81 -12.39
CA TRP A 281 8.52 -21.54 -11.06
C TRP A 281 9.49 -22.62 -10.60
N ARG A 282 10.65 -22.23 -10.09
CA ARG A 282 11.71 -23.13 -9.65
C ARG A 282 12.19 -22.72 -8.27
N ARG A 283 12.48 -23.72 -7.44
CA ARG A 283 13.28 -23.54 -6.23
C ARG A 283 14.75 -23.67 -6.58
N THR A 284 15.53 -22.70 -6.12
CA THR A 284 16.99 -22.66 -6.22
C THR A 284 17.57 -22.44 -4.83
N ARG A 285 18.90 -22.39 -4.71
CA ARG A 285 19.57 -22.01 -3.46
C ARG A 285 19.21 -20.58 -3.01
N ASP A 286 18.91 -19.71 -3.98
CA ASP A 286 18.72 -18.26 -3.78
C ASP A 286 17.25 -17.90 -3.51
N GLY A 287 16.34 -18.88 -3.61
CA GLY A 287 14.91 -18.68 -3.37
C GLY A 287 14.02 -19.45 -4.34
N ILE A 288 12.73 -19.09 -4.34
CA ILE A 288 11.73 -19.56 -5.30
C ILE A 288 11.44 -18.44 -6.29
N GLY A 289 11.71 -18.65 -7.57
CA GLY A 289 11.53 -17.64 -8.60
C GLY A 289 11.46 -18.26 -9.99
N ARG A 290 11.34 -17.42 -11.01
CA ARG A 290 11.35 -17.86 -12.41
C ARG A 290 12.71 -17.58 -13.04
N PRO A 291 13.23 -18.48 -13.91
CA PRO A 291 14.48 -18.24 -14.63
C PRO A 291 14.46 -17.00 -15.56
N ASP A 292 13.29 -16.58 -16.03
CA ASP A 292 13.10 -15.39 -16.87
C ASP A 292 13.15 -14.05 -16.09
N GLY A 293 13.21 -14.13 -14.76
CA GLY A 293 13.23 -12.98 -13.86
C GLY A 293 11.90 -12.20 -13.80
N ARG A 294 10.78 -12.80 -14.23
CA ARG A 294 9.46 -12.16 -14.20
C ARG A 294 8.77 -12.28 -12.84
N HIS A 295 7.80 -11.40 -12.61
CA HIS A 295 6.93 -11.35 -11.44
C HIS A 295 7.67 -11.09 -10.12
N PHE A 296 8.21 -12.11 -9.46
CA PHE A 296 8.85 -11.99 -8.15
C PHE A 296 9.72 -13.19 -7.79
N THR A 297 10.50 -13.06 -6.72
CA THR A 297 11.25 -14.13 -6.06
C THR A 297 10.93 -14.17 -4.57
N VAL A 298 10.61 -15.34 -4.02
CA VAL A 298 10.55 -15.56 -2.56
C VAL A 298 11.95 -15.93 -2.08
N LEU A 299 12.51 -15.16 -1.16
CA LEU A 299 13.87 -15.33 -0.63
C LEU A 299 13.86 -15.38 0.90
N GLY A 300 14.93 -15.89 1.49
CA GLY A 300 15.11 -15.94 2.94
C GLY A 300 16.03 -14.84 3.44
N VAL A 301 15.73 -14.29 4.61
CA VAL A 301 16.62 -13.37 5.33
C VAL A 301 16.78 -13.75 6.79
N THR A 302 17.97 -13.47 7.31
CA THR A 302 18.31 -13.41 8.73
C THR A 302 18.45 -11.95 9.11
N VAL A 303 17.92 -11.58 10.27
CA VAL A 303 17.92 -10.20 10.76
C VAL A 303 18.54 -10.18 12.14
N GLU A 304 19.51 -9.30 12.33
CA GLU A 304 20.12 -9.01 13.63
C GLU A 304 19.82 -7.55 13.98
N ALA A 305 19.33 -7.30 15.19
CA ALA A 305 19.00 -5.97 15.69
C ALA A 305 19.51 -5.83 17.13
N GLU A 306 20.50 -4.96 17.36
CA GLU A 306 21.17 -4.83 18.65
C GLU A 306 20.28 -4.18 19.74
N ALA A 307 19.21 -3.48 19.34
CA ALA A 307 18.35 -2.69 20.23
C ALA A 307 16.89 -3.17 20.32
N ARG A 308 16.54 -4.36 19.81
CA ARG A 308 15.17 -4.93 19.89
C ARG A 308 15.08 -6.08 20.90
N GLU A 309 13.86 -6.28 21.41
CA GLU A 309 13.49 -7.37 22.33
C GLU A 309 13.79 -8.78 21.77
N VAL A 310 13.68 -8.95 20.45
CA VAL A 310 14.18 -10.13 19.74
C VAL A 310 15.44 -9.71 18.98
N ALA A 311 16.59 -10.06 19.53
CA ALA A 311 17.89 -9.66 18.99
C ALA A 311 18.18 -10.25 17.60
N ARG A 312 17.59 -11.42 17.29
CA ARG A 312 17.78 -12.12 16.01
C ARG A 312 16.51 -12.87 15.61
N TRP A 313 16.11 -12.74 14.36
CA TRP A 313 15.05 -13.58 13.79
C TRP A 313 15.34 -13.88 12.31
N SER A 314 14.53 -14.74 11.71
CA SER A 314 14.65 -15.09 10.30
C SER A 314 13.28 -15.25 9.69
N GLN A 315 13.15 -14.89 8.42
CA GLN A 315 11.87 -14.96 7.72
C GLN A 315 12.03 -15.01 6.20
N PRO A 316 11.03 -15.55 5.50
CA PRO A 316 10.87 -15.32 4.08
C PRO A 316 10.48 -13.86 3.80
N LEU A 317 10.84 -13.37 2.63
CA LEU A 317 10.35 -12.13 2.03
C LEU A 317 10.08 -12.37 0.53
N LEU A 318 9.14 -11.62 -0.03
CA LEU A 318 8.88 -11.60 -1.46
C LEU A 318 9.54 -10.37 -2.09
N ALA A 319 10.40 -10.58 -3.08
CA ALA A 319 11.07 -9.55 -3.85
C ALA A 319 10.44 -9.45 -5.25
N PRO A 320 9.53 -8.49 -5.49
CA PRO A 320 8.91 -8.33 -6.79
C PRO A 320 9.81 -7.57 -7.75
N VAL A 321 9.55 -7.74 -9.04
CA VAL A 321 10.12 -6.84 -10.05
C VAL A 321 9.56 -5.42 -9.85
N PRO A 322 10.35 -4.35 -10.08
CA PRO A 322 9.86 -2.99 -9.91
C PRO A 322 8.61 -2.69 -10.75
N GLY A 323 7.68 -1.95 -10.16
CA GLY A 323 6.41 -1.58 -10.75
C GLY A 323 6.30 -0.11 -11.14
N VAL A 324 5.28 0.18 -11.94
CA VAL A 324 4.73 1.51 -12.17
C VAL A 324 3.24 1.46 -11.82
N ALA A 325 2.81 2.43 -11.02
CA ALA A 325 1.39 2.67 -10.75
C ALA A 325 1.10 4.15 -11.02
N GLY A 326 -0.02 4.46 -11.66
CA GLY A 326 -0.37 5.86 -11.82
C GLY A 326 -1.82 6.16 -12.15
N LEU A 327 -2.21 7.37 -11.76
CA LEU A 327 -3.52 7.95 -11.97
C LEU A 327 -3.45 9.05 -13.01
N LEU A 328 -4.34 8.96 -14.00
CA LEU A 328 -4.73 10.12 -14.78
C LEU A 328 -5.81 10.89 -14.02
N VAL A 329 -5.67 12.20 -14.01
CA VAL A 329 -6.57 13.15 -13.35
C VAL A 329 -7.09 14.11 -14.40
N ARG A 330 -8.35 14.51 -14.30
CA ARG A 330 -8.87 15.68 -15.02
C ARG A 330 -9.83 16.46 -14.15
N ARG A 331 -10.05 17.73 -14.47
CA ARG A 331 -11.14 18.51 -13.87
C ARG A 331 -12.35 18.45 -14.79
N VAL A 332 -13.50 18.19 -14.20
CA VAL A 332 -14.80 18.29 -14.86
C VAL A 332 -15.59 19.31 -14.06
N GLU A 333 -15.91 20.45 -14.69
CA GLU A 333 -16.60 21.57 -14.04
C GLU A 333 -15.93 22.01 -12.71
N GLY A 334 -14.59 22.00 -12.69
CA GLY A 334 -13.78 22.36 -11.51
C GLY A 334 -13.57 21.22 -10.50
N VAL A 335 -14.28 20.08 -10.63
CA VAL A 335 -14.16 18.94 -9.71
C VAL A 335 -13.10 17.95 -10.21
N PRO A 336 -12.07 17.63 -9.39
CA PRO A 336 -11.04 16.67 -9.79
C PRO A 336 -11.61 15.25 -9.84
N HIS A 337 -11.40 14.58 -10.97
CA HIS A 337 -11.73 13.18 -11.22
C HIS A 337 -10.46 12.38 -11.46
N VAL A 338 -10.42 11.16 -10.92
CA VAL A 338 -9.37 10.18 -11.14
C VAL A 338 -9.90 9.10 -12.08
N LEU A 339 -9.09 8.67 -13.06
CA LEU A 339 -9.46 7.56 -13.93
C LEU A 339 -9.09 6.25 -13.24
N LEU A 340 -10.10 5.50 -12.79
CA LEU A 340 -9.91 4.19 -12.17
C LEU A 340 -10.23 3.08 -13.16
N ARG A 341 -9.64 1.91 -12.93
CA ARG A 341 -9.90 0.69 -13.72
C ARG A 341 -10.39 -0.41 -12.79
N ALA A 342 -11.48 -1.09 -13.12
CA ALA A 342 -11.86 -2.32 -12.44
C ALA A 342 -10.88 -3.44 -12.85
N GLN A 343 -10.07 -3.91 -11.89
CA GLN A 343 -8.99 -4.87 -12.14
C GLN A 343 -9.20 -6.16 -11.37
N VAL A 344 -8.90 -7.28 -12.02
CA VAL A 344 -8.86 -8.62 -11.44
C VAL A 344 -7.40 -8.98 -11.15
N GLU A 345 -7.08 -9.32 -9.90
CA GLU A 345 -5.76 -9.81 -9.50
C GLU A 345 -5.84 -11.25 -8.98
N ALA A 346 -4.71 -11.95 -9.02
CA ALA A 346 -4.57 -13.37 -8.69
C ALA A 346 -5.23 -13.76 -7.35
N GLY A 347 -5.12 -12.89 -6.35
CA GLY A 347 -5.58 -13.09 -4.97
C GLY A 347 -6.70 -12.14 -4.56
N SER A 348 -7.38 -11.50 -5.50
CA SER A 348 -8.59 -10.69 -5.25
C SER A 348 -9.66 -11.51 -4.53
N LEU A 349 -10.34 -10.91 -3.55
CA LEU A 349 -11.41 -11.59 -2.80
C LEU A 349 -12.75 -11.55 -3.54
N ASN A 350 -13.11 -10.38 -4.10
CA ASN A 350 -14.41 -10.13 -4.71
C ASN A 350 -14.29 -9.98 -6.24
N VAL A 351 -13.50 -10.85 -6.88
CA VAL A 351 -13.18 -10.81 -8.32
C VAL A 351 -12.38 -9.56 -8.72
N ALA A 352 -13.00 -8.37 -8.65
CA ALA A 352 -12.41 -7.10 -9.04
C ALA A 352 -12.49 -6.02 -7.95
N GLU A 353 -11.48 -5.16 -7.94
CA GLU A 353 -11.43 -3.89 -7.19
C GLU A 353 -11.04 -2.77 -8.16
N PHE A 354 -11.37 -1.52 -7.87
CA PHE A 354 -10.79 -0.40 -8.60
C PHE A 354 -9.29 -0.28 -8.30
N GLY A 355 -8.48 -0.43 -9.33
CA GLY A 355 -7.07 -0.08 -9.35
C GLY A 355 -6.83 1.29 -9.99
N PRO A 356 -5.57 1.76 -9.98
CA PRO A 356 -5.19 2.98 -10.66
C PRO A 356 -5.33 2.81 -12.18
N THR A 357 -5.26 3.92 -12.93
CA THR A 357 -5.36 3.93 -14.40
C THR A 357 -4.37 2.94 -15.02
N VAL A 358 -3.14 2.94 -14.51
CA VAL A 358 -2.09 2.01 -14.92
C VAL A 358 -1.50 1.36 -13.68
N GLN A 359 -1.38 0.04 -13.71
CA GLN A 359 -0.63 -0.75 -12.73
C GLN A 359 0.08 -1.87 -13.48
N CYS A 360 1.41 -1.86 -13.50
CA CYS A 360 2.17 -2.91 -14.18
C CYS A 360 3.60 -3.07 -13.67
N SER A 361 4.19 -4.23 -13.98
CA SER A 361 5.60 -4.52 -13.74
C SER A 361 6.46 -4.04 -14.89
N THR A 362 7.48 -3.23 -14.60
CA THR A 362 8.41 -2.68 -15.60
C THR A 362 9.10 -3.75 -16.43
N ARG A 363 9.46 -4.89 -15.82
CA ARG A 363 10.10 -6.01 -16.51
C ARG A 363 9.27 -6.52 -17.68
N HIS A 364 7.94 -6.57 -17.54
CA HIS A 364 7.03 -7.06 -18.58
C HIS A 364 6.89 -6.10 -19.76
N LEU A 365 7.34 -4.85 -19.63
CA LEU A 365 7.28 -3.84 -20.70
C LEU A 365 8.48 -3.90 -21.65
N THR A 366 9.55 -4.61 -21.26
CA THR A 366 10.84 -4.61 -21.99
C THR A 366 10.95 -5.70 -23.07
N GLU A 367 9.97 -6.60 -23.17
CA GLU A 367 9.99 -7.71 -24.12
C GLU A 367 9.53 -7.26 -25.51
N ARG A 368 10.14 -7.83 -26.57
CA ARG A 368 9.70 -7.56 -27.95
C ARG A 368 8.28 -8.10 -28.14
N GLY A 369 7.36 -7.25 -28.58
CA GLY A 369 5.95 -7.60 -28.71
C GLY A 369 5.17 -7.62 -27.39
N ALA A 370 5.75 -7.10 -26.30
CA ALA A 370 5.04 -6.95 -25.04
C ALA A 370 3.78 -6.08 -25.21
N HIS A 371 2.66 -6.56 -24.71
CA HIS A 371 1.45 -5.77 -24.60
C HIS A 371 1.68 -4.62 -23.61
N ARG A 372 1.54 -3.38 -24.08
CA ARG A 372 1.58 -2.19 -23.22
C ARG A 372 0.17 -1.99 -22.63
N PRO A 373 0.03 -1.86 -21.30
CA PRO A 373 -1.26 -1.51 -20.69
C PRO A 373 -1.83 -0.21 -21.28
N GLU A 374 -3.16 -0.14 -21.35
CA GLU A 374 -3.89 1.06 -21.73
C GLU A 374 -3.41 2.26 -20.92
N PHE A 375 -3.26 3.41 -21.58
CA PHE A 375 -2.81 4.68 -20.99
C PHE A 375 -1.40 4.72 -20.40
N LEU A 376 -0.60 3.65 -20.49
CA LEU A 376 0.79 3.66 -20.00
C LEU A 376 1.62 4.76 -20.67
N ASP A 377 1.50 4.92 -21.99
CA ASP A 377 2.27 5.94 -22.72
C ASP A 377 1.82 7.36 -22.37
N THR A 378 0.52 7.58 -22.19
CA THR A 378 -0.01 8.85 -21.67
C THR A 378 0.54 9.15 -20.28
N LEU A 379 0.68 8.14 -19.42
CA LEU A 379 1.21 8.33 -18.07
C LEU A 379 2.71 8.65 -18.07
N LEU A 380 3.50 7.96 -18.89
CA LEU A 380 4.97 8.11 -18.92
C LEU A 380 5.44 9.32 -19.73
N ALA A 381 4.67 9.74 -20.72
CA ALA A 381 4.98 10.85 -21.62
C ALA A 381 3.69 11.68 -21.86
N PRO A 382 3.29 12.54 -20.91
CA PRO A 382 1.95 13.12 -20.88
C PRO A 382 1.63 14.19 -21.93
N GLY A 383 2.54 14.47 -22.87
CA GLY A 383 2.32 15.49 -23.91
C GLY A 383 2.02 16.86 -23.30
N ALA A 384 0.78 17.34 -23.46
CA ALA A 384 0.29 18.59 -22.87
C ALA A 384 -0.12 18.46 -21.38
N GLY A 385 -0.22 17.24 -20.85
CA GLY A 385 -0.58 16.99 -19.45
C GLY A 385 0.52 17.38 -18.45
N ARG A 386 0.11 17.67 -17.22
CA ARG A 386 0.97 18.12 -16.12
C ARG A 386 1.23 17.00 -15.12
N VAL A 387 2.50 16.73 -14.83
CA VAL A 387 2.89 15.79 -13.76
C VAL A 387 2.67 16.46 -12.40
N LEU A 388 1.72 15.95 -11.61
CA LEU A 388 1.43 16.43 -10.26
C LEU A 388 2.29 15.74 -9.19
N PHE A 389 2.60 14.47 -9.42
CA PHE A 389 3.35 13.60 -8.51
C PHE A 389 4.17 12.58 -9.29
N ASP A 390 5.43 12.39 -8.88
CA ASP A 390 6.34 11.38 -9.41
C ASP A 390 7.32 11.02 -8.29
N THR A 391 7.15 9.86 -7.67
CA THR A 391 7.98 9.44 -6.53
C THR A 391 8.10 7.93 -6.49
N GLY A 392 9.32 7.44 -6.24
CA GLY A 392 9.61 6.05 -5.95
C GLY A 392 9.18 5.71 -4.54
N GLN A 393 8.20 4.82 -4.38
CA GLN A 393 7.76 4.36 -3.07
C GLN A 393 7.95 2.85 -2.96
N SER A 394 7.99 2.34 -1.73
CA SER A 394 8.08 0.91 -1.48
C SER A 394 6.88 0.36 -0.72
N GLU A 395 6.64 -0.93 -0.89
CA GLU A 395 5.62 -1.71 -0.18
C GLU A 395 6.07 -2.07 1.26
N GLU A 396 5.22 -2.76 2.05
CA GLU A 396 5.51 -3.12 3.46
C GLU A 396 6.79 -3.99 3.60
N GLY A 397 7.81 -3.47 4.28
CA GLY A 397 9.09 -4.15 4.45
C GLY A 397 9.04 -5.38 5.36
N GLY A 398 7.93 -5.61 6.07
CA GLY A 398 7.71 -6.81 6.87
C GLY A 398 7.43 -8.07 6.04
N ARG A 399 7.08 -7.92 4.76
CA ARG A 399 6.74 -9.03 3.85
C ARG A 399 7.45 -8.93 2.51
N PHE A 400 7.81 -7.72 2.10
CA PHE A 400 8.38 -7.47 0.80
C PHE A 400 9.82 -6.98 0.89
N HIS A 401 10.73 -7.64 0.17
CA HIS A 401 12.12 -7.23 0.07
C HIS A 401 12.29 -6.27 -1.10
N HIS A 402 12.50 -4.98 -0.79
CA HIS A 402 12.77 -3.95 -1.79
C HIS A 402 11.71 -3.94 -2.91
N ALA A 403 10.43 -4.03 -2.55
CA ALA A 403 9.34 -3.91 -3.51
C ALA A 403 9.17 -2.44 -3.88
N LEU A 404 9.63 -2.06 -5.06
CA LEU A 404 9.66 -0.67 -5.51
C LEU A 404 8.56 -0.41 -6.54
N THR A 405 7.84 0.69 -6.38
CA THR A 405 6.81 1.16 -7.29
C THR A 405 7.06 2.65 -7.58
N ARG A 406 7.22 3.02 -8.85
CA ARG A 406 7.17 4.43 -9.27
C ARG A 406 5.71 4.86 -9.34
N ASN A 407 5.33 5.80 -8.49
CA ASN A 407 3.97 6.31 -8.38
C ASN A 407 3.85 7.63 -9.12
N LEU A 408 2.93 7.69 -10.09
CA LEU A 408 2.73 8.83 -10.98
C LEU A 408 1.30 9.36 -10.89
N ILE A 409 1.15 10.67 -10.83
CA ILE A 409 -0.15 11.35 -10.99
C ILE A 409 0.02 12.39 -12.09
N VAL A 410 -0.76 12.25 -13.15
CA VAL A 410 -0.73 13.14 -14.31
C VAL A 410 -2.10 13.75 -14.47
N GLU A 411 -2.15 15.08 -14.48
CA GLU A 411 -3.34 15.84 -14.85
C GLU A 411 -3.37 16.04 -16.37
N LEU A 412 -4.45 15.59 -16.99
CA LEU A 412 -4.73 15.79 -18.41
C LEU A 412 -5.31 17.20 -18.63
N ASP A 413 -5.21 17.67 -19.87
CA ASP A 413 -5.91 18.87 -20.32
C ASP A 413 -7.44 18.63 -20.29
N GLU A 414 -8.22 19.65 -19.93
CA GLU A 414 -9.68 19.55 -19.85
C GLU A 414 -10.35 19.24 -21.20
N SER A 415 -9.66 19.55 -22.32
CA SER A 415 -10.10 19.19 -23.67
C SER A 415 -9.93 17.69 -24.01
N ASP A 416 -9.33 16.90 -23.12
CA ASP A 416 -9.17 15.45 -23.33
C ASP A 416 -10.49 14.70 -23.12
N THR A 417 -11.20 14.46 -24.22
CA THR A 417 -12.47 13.73 -24.29
C THR A 417 -12.31 12.33 -24.88
N ARG A 418 -11.22 11.63 -24.56
CA ARG A 418 -11.00 10.27 -25.06
C ARG A 418 -12.10 9.30 -24.63
N ASP A 419 -12.44 8.38 -25.52
CA ASP A 419 -13.29 7.24 -25.19
C ASP A 419 -12.58 6.31 -24.21
N LEU A 420 -13.33 5.81 -23.23
CA LEU A 420 -12.83 4.89 -22.21
C LEU A 420 -13.23 3.46 -22.53
N PRO A 421 -12.33 2.48 -22.33
CA PRO A 421 -12.74 1.08 -22.32
C PRO A 421 -13.75 0.81 -21.17
N PRO A 422 -14.61 -0.23 -21.29
CA PRO A 422 -15.71 -0.46 -20.34
C PRO A 422 -15.30 -0.68 -18.89
N ASP A 423 -14.07 -1.15 -18.65
CA ASP A 423 -13.52 -1.37 -17.31
C ASP A 423 -12.92 -0.10 -16.68
N PHE A 424 -12.95 1.04 -17.37
CA PHE A 424 -12.47 2.33 -16.88
C PHE A 424 -13.61 3.29 -16.53
N CYS A 425 -13.44 4.07 -15.47
CA CYS A 425 -14.42 5.06 -15.04
C CYS A 425 -13.73 6.29 -14.44
N TRP A 426 -14.20 7.48 -14.83
CA TRP A 426 -13.83 8.72 -14.15
C TRP A 426 -14.60 8.85 -12.84
N VAL A 427 -13.88 8.80 -11.72
CA VAL A 427 -14.47 8.87 -10.38
C VAL A 427 -14.04 10.16 -9.72
N SER A 428 -14.96 10.94 -9.16
CA SER A 428 -14.57 12.17 -8.47
C SER A 428 -13.75 11.83 -7.21
N VAL A 429 -12.84 12.72 -6.80
CA VAL A 429 -12.05 12.50 -5.58
C VAL A 429 -12.94 12.25 -4.34
N PRO A 430 -14.05 13.01 -4.11
CA PRO A 430 -14.99 12.71 -3.03
C PRO A 430 -15.63 11.32 -3.11
N GLN A 431 -15.99 10.85 -4.32
CA GLN A 431 -16.52 9.50 -4.52
C GLN A 431 -15.47 8.42 -4.25
N ALA A 432 -14.23 8.60 -4.72
CA ALA A 432 -13.13 7.70 -4.43
C ALA A 432 -12.87 7.59 -2.91
N GLN A 433 -12.95 8.70 -2.18
CA GLN A 433 -12.86 8.69 -0.70
C GLN A 433 -14.07 8.01 -0.04
N ALA A 434 -15.27 8.13 -0.61
CA ALA A 434 -16.45 7.43 -0.12
C ALA A 434 -16.29 5.90 -0.22
N LEU A 435 -15.73 5.42 -1.33
CA LEU A 435 -15.44 4.00 -1.53
C LEU A 435 -14.49 3.42 -0.47
N LEU A 436 -13.56 4.23 0.06
CA LEU A 436 -12.60 3.81 1.11
C LEU A 436 -13.22 3.57 2.50
N ARG A 437 -14.49 3.96 2.68
CA ARG A 437 -15.28 3.57 3.86
C ARG A 437 -15.62 2.08 3.84
N HIS A 438 -15.50 1.45 2.67
CA HIS A 438 -15.79 0.04 2.46
C HIS A 438 -14.52 -0.71 2.04
N GLY A 439 -14.47 -1.99 2.39
CA GLY A 439 -13.39 -2.88 1.96
C GLY A 439 -13.58 -3.36 0.54
N ASN A 440 -12.48 -3.73 -0.11
CA ASN A 440 -12.47 -4.37 -1.44
C ASN A 440 -13.06 -3.50 -2.58
N TYR A 441 -13.05 -2.18 -2.44
CA TYR A 441 -13.44 -1.26 -3.51
C TYR A 441 -12.24 -0.61 -4.20
N LEU A 442 -11.22 -0.19 -3.46
CA LEU A 442 -9.96 0.34 -4.02
C LEU A 442 -8.79 -0.53 -3.59
N ASN A 443 -8.00 -1.00 -4.55
CA ASN A 443 -6.79 -1.76 -4.26
C ASN A 443 -5.69 -0.88 -3.64
N VAL A 444 -4.67 -1.51 -3.06
CA VAL A 444 -3.64 -0.80 -2.28
C VAL A 444 -2.84 0.24 -3.09
N GLN A 445 -2.63 -0.01 -4.38
CA GLN A 445 -1.94 0.92 -5.27
C GLN A 445 -2.78 2.18 -5.50
N ALA A 446 -4.08 2.03 -5.76
CA ALA A 446 -5.01 3.16 -5.86
C ALA A 446 -5.05 3.95 -4.55
N ARG A 447 -5.11 3.26 -3.39
CA ARG A 447 -5.08 3.92 -2.06
C ARG A 447 -3.80 4.73 -1.84
N CYS A 448 -2.63 4.18 -2.19
CA CYS A 448 -1.37 4.90 -2.10
C CYS A 448 -1.38 6.18 -2.96
N LEU A 449 -1.84 6.08 -4.20
CA LEU A 449 -1.96 7.25 -5.09
C LEU A 449 -3.00 8.26 -4.62
N MET A 450 -4.12 7.81 -4.04
CA MET A 450 -5.12 8.70 -3.43
C MET A 450 -4.55 9.47 -2.24
N SER A 451 -3.69 8.85 -1.41
CA SER A 451 -3.01 9.56 -0.32
C SER A 451 -2.06 10.66 -0.85
N ALA A 452 -1.34 10.38 -1.93
CA ALA A 452 -0.47 11.37 -2.59
C ALA A 452 -1.28 12.49 -3.25
N LEU A 453 -2.38 12.17 -3.94
CA LEU A 453 -3.28 13.17 -4.54
C LEU A 453 -3.89 14.10 -3.49
N THR A 454 -4.32 13.55 -2.36
CA THR A 454 -5.03 14.32 -1.33
C THR A 454 -4.09 15.08 -0.40
N LEU A 455 -2.80 14.75 -0.32
CA LEU A 455 -1.88 15.40 0.61
C LEU A 455 -0.68 16.08 -0.07
N ALA A 456 -0.21 15.58 -1.20
CA ALA A 456 1.03 16.03 -1.83
C ALA A 456 0.82 16.93 -3.06
N THR A 457 -0.27 16.80 -3.81
CA THR A 457 -0.51 17.53 -5.08
C THR A 457 -1.33 18.81 -4.94
N ARG A 458 -1.37 19.38 -3.74
CA ARG A 458 -2.16 20.57 -3.42
C ARG A 458 -1.33 21.83 -3.50
#